data_AF-G9L1G7-F1
#
_entry.id   AF-G9L1G7-F1
#
_cell.length_a   1.000
_cell.length_b   1.000
_cell.length_c   1.000
_cell.angle_alpha   90.00
_cell.angle_beta   90.00
_cell.angle_gamma   90.00
#
_symmetry.space_group_name_H-M   'P 1'
#
loop_
_entity.id
_entity.type
_entity.pdbx_description
1 polymer ?
#
loop_
_entity_poly.entity_id
_entity_poly.type
_entity_poly.pdbx_seq_one_letter_code
_entity_poly.pdbx_strand_id
1 'polypeptide(L)' 'FYTSLKGEKLKNVESNVPFCHHHQPAKLVMVKKDGPNKGRLFYTCDGPKAEQCKFFKWLEEVTPGYLTQE' A
#
# COMPACT_ATOMS: atom_id res chain seq x y z
N PHE A 1 5.17 -4.18 -20.68
CA PHE A 1 3.92 -4.96 -20.80
C PHE A 1 3.39 -5.27 -19.41
N TYR A 2 2.70 -4.32 -18.78
CA TYR A 2 1.98 -4.60 -17.53
C TYR A 2 0.50 -4.68 -17.92
N THR A 3 -0.02 -5.89 -17.99
CA THR A 3 -1.42 -6.15 -18.31
C THR A 3 -2.29 -5.59 -17.20
N SER A 4 -3.10 -4.59 -17.56
CA SER A 4 -4.18 -4.02 -16.77
C SER A 4 -5.17 -5.09 -16.32
N LEU A 5 -4.89 -5.76 -15.21
CA LEU A 5 -5.90 -6.51 -14.49
C LEU A 5 -6.62 -5.56 -13.55
N LYS A 6 -7.71 -5.00 -14.11
CA LYS A 6 -8.96 -4.63 -13.43
C LYS A 6 -8.88 -3.40 -12.53
N GLY A 7 -9.05 -2.23 -13.19
CA GLY A 7 -9.27 -0.92 -12.59
C GLY A 7 -10.56 -0.75 -11.77
N GLU A 8 -11.05 -1.80 -11.09
CA GLU A 8 -12.19 -1.73 -10.16
C GLU A 8 -11.78 -2.05 -8.71
N LYS A 9 -10.75 -2.89 -8.50
CA LYS A 9 -10.24 -3.24 -7.15
C LYS A 9 -9.44 -2.11 -6.48
N LEU A 10 -8.80 -1.22 -7.26
CA LEU A 10 -7.99 -0.10 -6.74
C LEU A 10 -8.84 1.11 -6.32
N LYS A 11 -10.04 1.27 -6.90
CA LYS A 11 -10.89 2.45 -6.63
C LYS A 11 -11.36 2.55 -5.18
N ASN A 12 -11.50 1.41 -4.48
CA ASN A 12 -11.87 1.40 -3.07
C ASN A 12 -10.67 1.69 -2.14
N VAL A 13 -9.45 1.37 -2.60
CA VAL A 13 -8.20 1.56 -1.87
C VAL A 13 -7.78 3.04 -1.89
N GLU A 14 -8.00 3.75 -3.00
CA GLU A 14 -7.73 5.19 -3.11
C GLU A 14 -8.55 6.05 -2.13
N SER A 15 -9.76 5.61 -1.77
CA SER A 15 -10.65 6.36 -0.86
C SER A 15 -10.17 6.37 0.61
N ASN A 16 -9.22 5.52 0.99
CA ASN A 16 -8.70 5.43 2.36
C ASN A 16 -7.16 5.41 2.39
N VAL A 17 -6.50 6.22 1.57
CA VAL A 17 -5.04 6.34 1.64
C VAL A 17 -4.65 6.99 2.97
N PRO A 18 -3.85 6.33 3.83
CA PRO A 18 -3.47 6.90 5.11
C PRO A 18 -2.40 7.98 4.91
N PHE A 19 -2.39 8.96 5.80
CA PHE A 19 -1.36 10.00 5.82
C PHE A 19 -0.15 9.54 6.63
N CYS A 20 1.05 9.83 6.13
CA CYS A 20 2.29 9.68 6.90
C CYS A 20 2.46 10.82 7.91
N HIS A 21 3.54 10.81 8.69
CA HIS A 21 3.82 11.86 9.69
C HIS A 21 4.06 13.26 9.12
N HIS A 22 4.26 13.38 7.81
CA HIS A 22 4.36 14.68 7.12
C HIS A 22 2.99 15.20 6.65
N HIS A 23 1.89 14.55 7.04
CA HIS A 23 0.55 14.84 6.56
C HIS A 23 0.42 14.71 5.03
N GLN A 24 1.27 13.89 4.40
CA GLN A 24 1.22 13.56 2.98
C GLN A 24 0.64 12.15 2.78
N PRO A 25 -0.11 11.90 1.70
CA PRO A 25 -0.61 10.57 1.36
C PRO A 25 0.54 9.55 1.28
N ALA A 26 0.36 8.39 1.90
CA ALA A 26 1.32 7.30 1.80
C ALA A 26 1.22 6.59 0.46
N LYS A 27 2.35 6.10 -0.07
CA LYS A 27 2.36 5.23 -1.25
C LYS A 27 2.10 3.78 -0.88
N LEU A 28 1.43 3.06 -1.76
CA LEU A 28 1.22 1.62 -1.67
C LEU A 28 2.37 0.86 -2.33
N VAL A 29 2.96 -0.10 -1.63
CA VAL A 29 4.12 -0.88 -2.08
C VAL A 29 3.86 -2.37 -1.86
N MET A 30 4.30 -3.20 -2.82
CA MET A 30 4.26 -4.66 -2.72
C MET A 30 5.61 -5.20 -2.23
N VAL A 31 5.57 -6.13 -1.27
CA VAL A 31 6.75 -6.88 -0.84
C VAL A 31 7.18 -7.83 -1.96
N LYS A 32 8.30 -7.51 -2.61
CA LYS A 32 8.89 -8.35 -3.67
C LYS A 32 9.91 -9.36 -3.14
N LYS A 33 10.44 -9.13 -1.93
CA LYS A 33 11.44 -10.00 -1.31
C LYS A 33 10.82 -11.35 -0.98
N ASP A 34 11.56 -12.42 -1.24
CA ASP A 34 11.15 -13.78 -0.85
C ASP A 34 11.04 -13.92 0.68
N GLY A 35 9.98 -14.60 1.11
CA GLY A 35 9.66 -14.85 2.51
C GLY A 35 8.15 -14.88 2.78
N PRO A 36 7.74 -15.01 4.05
CA PRO A 36 6.33 -15.14 4.44
C PRO A 36 5.43 -13.97 4.02
N ASN A 37 6.02 -12.80 3.73
CA ASN A 37 5.29 -11.59 3.37
C ASN A 37 5.30 -11.30 1.87
N LYS A 38 5.90 -12.15 1.03
CA LYS A 38 5.98 -11.92 -0.43
C LYS A 38 4.58 -11.74 -1.00
N GLY A 39 4.40 -10.70 -1.83
CA GLY A 39 3.12 -10.38 -2.46
C GLY A 39 2.17 -9.54 -1.60
N ARG A 40 2.42 -9.38 -0.28
CA ARG A 40 1.61 -8.49 0.58
C ARG A 40 1.85 -7.02 0.23
N LEU A 41 0.82 -6.20 0.41
CA LEU A 41 0.81 -4.76 0.13
C LEU A 41 0.85 -3.96 1.43
N PHE A 42 1.68 -2.92 1.49
CA PHE A 42 1.78 -2.01 2.64
C PHE A 42 1.89 -0.55 2.18
N TYR A 43 1.44 0.36 3.03
CA TYR A 43 1.62 1.79 2.89
C TYR A 43 2.90 2.25 3.56
N THR A 44 3.64 3.14 2.89
CA THR A 44 4.82 3.80 3.46
C THR A 44 4.93 5.25 2.98
N CYS A 45 5.75 6.05 3.66
CA CYS A 45 5.96 7.44 3.28
C CYS A 45 6.49 7.56 1.84
N ASP A 46 5.93 8.49 1.06
CA ASP A 46 6.38 8.76 -0.31
C ASP A 46 7.41 9.89 -0.42
N GLY A 47 7.92 10.36 0.73
CA GLY A 47 9.00 11.34 0.76
C GLY A 47 10.30 10.82 0.15
N PRO A 48 11.24 11.72 -0.23
CA PRO A 48 12.59 11.34 -0.63
C PRO A 48 13.27 10.48 0.43
N LYS A 49 14.15 9.56 0.02
CA LYS A 49 14.82 8.61 0.93
C LYS A 49 15.52 9.29 2.13
N ALA A 50 16.06 10.49 1.93
CA ALA A 50 16.72 11.27 2.98
C ALA A 50 15.76 11.81 4.05
N GLU A 51 14.49 12.01 3.69
CA GLU A 51 13.46 12.65 4.53
C GLU A 51 12.29 11.69 4.83
N GLN A 52 12.39 10.43 4.38
CA GLN A 52 11.32 9.46 4.53
C GLN A 52 11.11 9.14 6.02
N CYS A 53 9.92 9.39 6.54
CA CYS A 53 9.58 9.01 7.91
C CYS A 53 9.30 7.50 7.98
N LYS A 54 9.31 6.97 9.21
CA LYS A 54 9.13 5.54 9.48
C LYS A 54 7.65 5.07 9.42
N PHE A 55 6.80 5.82 8.72
CA PHE A 55 5.39 5.43 8.56
C PHE A 55 5.27 4.09 7.82
N PHE A 56 4.50 3.19 8.40
CA PHE A 56 4.23 1.85 7.89
C PHE A 56 2.85 1.39 8.35
N LYS A 57 2.03 0.88 7.42
CA LYS A 57 0.77 0.18 7.72
C LYS A 57 0.50 -0.89 6.67
N TRP A 58 -0.05 -2.03 7.06
CA TRP A 58 -0.50 -3.01 6.06
C TRP A 58 -1.76 -2.52 5.35
N LEU A 59 -1.96 -2.91 4.08
CA LEU A 59 -3.18 -2.57 3.35
C LEU A 59 -4.43 -3.10 4.09
N GLU A 60 -4.33 -4.30 4.65
CA GLU A 60 -5.39 -4.99 5.40
C GLU A 60 -5.90 -4.19 6.60
N GLU A 61 -4.99 -3.47 7.28
CA GLU A 61 -5.29 -2.66 8.47
C GLU A 61 -6.05 -1.38 8.13
N VAL A 62 -5.91 -0.91 6.88
CA VAL A 62 -6.50 0.34 6.39
C VAL A 62 -7.80 0.08 5.64
N THR A 63 -7.88 -1.06 4.96
CA THR A 63 -9.08 -1.52 4.25
C THR A 63 -9.47 -2.91 4.77
N PRO A 64 -10.27 -2.99 5.84
CA PRO A 64 -10.71 -4.26 6.43
C PRO A 64 -11.49 -5.17 5.46
N GLY A 65 -11.96 -4.63 4.33
CA GLY A 65 -12.68 -5.37 3.28
C GLY A 65 -11.80 -5.88 2.12
N TYR A 66 -10.49 -5.67 2.13
CA TYR A 66 -9.59 -6.21 1.08
C TYR A 66 -9.29 -7.71 1.25
N LEU A 67 -9.64 -8.29 2.40
CA LEU A 67 -9.52 -9.73 2.64
C LEU A 67 -10.64 -10.48 1.90
N THR A 68 -10.40 -10.79 0.63
CA THR A 68 -10.62 -12.12 0.02
C THR A 68 -10.40 -12.01 -1.49
N GLN A 69 -9.38 -12.71 -1.98
CA GLN A 69 -9.61 -13.58 -3.12
C GLN A 69 -8.66 -14.76 -2.94
N GLU A 70 -9.27 -15.92 -2.74
CA GLU A 70 -8.67 -17.23 -2.45
C GLU A 70 -7.59 -17.62 -3.47
#